data_AF-A0A4Q1A564-F1
#
_entry.id   AF-A0A4Q1A564-F1
#
_cell.length_a   1.000
_cell.length_b   1.000
_cell.length_c   1.000
_cell.angle_alpha   90.00
_cell.angle_beta   90.00
_cell.angle_gamma   90.00
#
_symmetry.space_group_name_H-M   'P 1'
#
loop_
_entity.id
_entity.type
_entity.pdbx_description
1 polymer ?
#
loop_
_entity_poly.entity_id
_entity_poly.type
_entity_poly.pdbx_seq_one_letter_code
_entity_poly.pdbx_strand_id
1 'polypeptide(L)'
;MATHILTVNETTFKIHLKYMFIGTGSDGYAHQNGALADILSIRENDNIIFYVMNVGFFGIFKAVGNVFYDYNSYPNFNPQYLDSQLGGKTLTYRLRIKPFQVYKKFISEWDMMENPLHIKDNSIFNMQWSWIFKKLNANRGCLSIDNKEYTLFLENLRNNNSQIDNVYNYNYQDGILYPLNDDNIKYDINCTTEVPRTEDRLNRINIEEDLRILFTAKGNTHTILNKVLNPASNGNINFISNEVLCSFSERKMDLLLGTDQNKCLLIELKNYFVFNGNIYNQIKEYGRWVCAYKKQYNEIIPILILKAPRDVAKRKNSKYYKYLSKSDKENNITSIWYKDITSKINHAKVKLKNENIDKLSELEVYIFFTNMNDELIDFKKI
;
A
#
# COMPACT_ATOMS: atom_id res chain seq x y z
N MET A 1 -3.64 -13.40 -1.58
CA MET A 1 -3.78 -12.85 -2.93
C MET A 1 -4.52 -11.55 -2.78
N ALA A 2 -3.90 -10.45 -3.18
CA ALA A 2 -4.47 -9.13 -3.11
C ALA A 2 -5.13 -8.75 -4.44
N THR A 3 -5.92 -7.68 -4.40
CA THR A 3 -6.46 -7.06 -5.61
C THR A 3 -6.08 -5.59 -5.61
N HIS A 4 -5.60 -5.11 -6.76
CA HIS A 4 -5.16 -3.74 -6.95
C HIS A 4 -5.96 -3.10 -8.07
N ILE A 5 -6.52 -1.93 -7.80
CA ILE A 5 -7.26 -1.15 -8.79
C ILE A 5 -6.37 0.02 -9.22
N LEU A 6 -6.12 0.12 -10.53
CA LEU A 6 -5.40 1.22 -11.15
C LEU A 6 -6.35 2.19 -11.84
N THR A 7 -6.20 3.47 -11.50
CA THR A 7 -6.90 4.57 -12.15
C THR A 7 -6.12 5.02 -13.38
N VAL A 8 -6.76 4.95 -14.54
CA VAL A 8 -6.18 5.28 -15.85
C VAL A 8 -7.13 6.16 -16.65
N ASN A 9 -6.63 6.88 -17.66
CA ASN A 9 -7.48 7.49 -18.67
C ASN A 9 -7.60 6.57 -19.88
N GLU A 10 -8.50 6.89 -20.81
CA GLU A 10 -8.69 6.08 -22.03
C GLU A 10 -7.42 5.97 -22.87
N THR A 11 -6.58 7.01 -22.92
CA THR A 11 -5.32 7.02 -23.68
C THR A 11 -4.35 5.96 -23.16
N THR A 12 -4.03 5.98 -21.86
CA THR A 12 -3.09 5.01 -21.29
C THR A 12 -3.71 3.62 -21.19
N PHE A 13 -5.03 3.51 -20.98
CA PHE A 13 -5.73 2.23 -20.94
C PHE A 13 -5.56 1.43 -22.24
N LYS A 14 -5.69 2.08 -23.41
CA LYS A 14 -5.44 1.44 -24.72
C LYS A 14 -4.05 0.81 -24.77
N ILE A 15 -3.05 1.53 -24.26
CA ILE A 15 -1.65 1.10 -24.30
C ILE A 15 -1.38 -0.02 -23.29
N HIS A 16 -1.93 0.07 -22.09
CA HIS A 16 -1.87 -1.01 -21.10
C HIS A 16 -2.44 -2.32 -21.63
N LEU A 17 -3.56 -2.26 -22.34
CA LEU A 17 -4.20 -3.43 -22.96
C LEU A 17 -3.49 -3.95 -24.21
N LYS A 18 -2.88 -3.05 -24.98
CA LYS A 18 -2.16 -3.43 -26.19
C LYS A 18 -0.86 -4.16 -25.85
N TYR A 19 -0.13 -3.70 -24.84
CA TYR A 19 1.19 -4.24 -24.47
C TYR A 19 1.20 -5.05 -23.17
N MET A 20 0.05 -5.27 -22.52
CA MET A 20 -0.09 -6.10 -21.32
C MET A 20 0.84 -5.70 -20.16
N PHE A 21 0.78 -4.43 -19.77
CA PHE A 21 1.48 -3.92 -18.58
C PHE A 21 0.63 -2.90 -17.83
N ILE A 22 1.00 -2.63 -16.58
CA ILE A 22 0.52 -1.49 -15.79
C ILE A 22 1.68 -0.54 -15.49
N GLY A 23 1.37 0.72 -15.23
CA GLY A 23 2.36 1.71 -14.85
C GLY A 23 1.83 2.72 -13.84
N THR A 24 2.70 3.20 -12.96
CA THR A 24 2.42 4.28 -12.00
C THR A 24 3.48 5.38 -12.10
N GLY A 25 3.05 6.62 -11.84
CA GLY A 25 3.88 7.82 -11.89
C GLY A 25 2.98 9.06 -12.00
N SER A 26 3.58 10.25 -12.07
CA SER A 26 2.86 11.44 -12.50
C SER A 26 3.71 12.29 -13.44
N ASP A 27 2.99 13.03 -14.27
CA ASP A 27 3.54 13.83 -15.36
C ASP A 27 4.65 14.76 -14.87
N GLY A 28 5.82 14.67 -15.48
CA GLY A 28 6.97 15.50 -15.16
C GLY A 28 7.70 15.14 -13.87
N TYR A 29 7.25 14.13 -13.12
CA TYR A 29 7.85 13.71 -11.86
C TYR A 29 8.13 12.20 -11.86
N ALA A 30 9.28 11.82 -12.40
CA ALA A 30 9.67 10.42 -12.56
C ALA A 30 9.72 9.65 -11.24
N HIS A 31 10.14 10.27 -10.14
CA HIS A 31 10.33 9.59 -8.86
C HIS A 31 9.30 10.00 -7.82
N GLN A 32 8.45 9.05 -7.46
CA GLN A 32 7.40 9.25 -6.47
C GLN A 32 7.38 8.08 -5.50
N ASN A 33 7.88 8.32 -4.28
CA ASN A 33 7.96 7.30 -3.25
C ASN A 33 6.60 6.69 -2.90
N GLY A 34 5.52 7.48 -2.96
CA GLY A 34 4.15 6.98 -2.77
C GLY A 34 3.73 5.99 -3.86
N ALA A 35 3.90 6.36 -5.13
CA ALA A 35 3.58 5.49 -6.27
C ALA A 35 4.47 4.23 -6.31
N LEU A 36 5.73 4.37 -5.88
CA LEU A 36 6.66 3.26 -5.72
C LEU A 36 6.19 2.27 -4.64
N ALA A 37 5.79 2.77 -3.46
CA ALA A 37 5.26 1.93 -2.39
C ALA A 37 3.98 1.21 -2.83
N ASP A 38 3.07 1.92 -3.52
CA ASP A 38 1.82 1.33 -4.01
C ASP A 38 2.10 0.17 -4.98
N ILE A 39 2.93 0.37 -6.01
CA ILE A 39 3.18 -0.69 -7.01
C ILE A 39 4.05 -1.82 -6.45
N LEU A 40 4.98 -1.52 -5.54
CA LEU A 40 5.78 -2.54 -4.87
C LEU A 40 4.95 -3.41 -3.93
N SER A 41 3.72 -3.02 -3.57
CA SER A 41 2.80 -3.86 -2.80
C SER A 41 2.24 -5.04 -3.61
N ILE A 42 2.31 -4.97 -4.95
CA ILE A 42 1.79 -5.99 -5.86
C ILE A 42 2.71 -7.21 -5.85
N ARG A 43 2.12 -8.40 -5.83
CA ARG A 43 2.82 -9.70 -5.91
C ARG A 43 2.41 -10.47 -7.16
N GLU A 44 3.24 -11.45 -7.54
CA GLU A 44 2.92 -12.40 -8.60
C GLU A 44 1.51 -12.99 -8.42
N ASN A 45 0.73 -13.05 -9.49
CA ASN A 45 -0.65 -13.55 -9.52
C ASN A 45 -1.69 -12.74 -8.70
N ASP A 46 -1.34 -11.59 -8.14
CA ASP A 46 -2.34 -10.65 -7.62
C ASP A 46 -3.29 -10.21 -8.74
N ASN A 47 -4.52 -9.89 -8.34
CA ASN A 47 -5.51 -9.35 -9.27
C ASN A 47 -5.22 -7.89 -9.57
N ILE A 48 -5.36 -7.51 -10.83
CA ILE A 48 -5.23 -6.16 -11.34
C ILE A 48 -6.55 -5.77 -12.00
N ILE A 49 -7.11 -4.65 -11.59
CA ILE A 49 -8.34 -4.09 -12.16
C ILE A 49 -8.00 -2.70 -12.68
N PHE A 50 -8.49 -2.36 -13.87
CA PHE A 50 -8.46 -0.98 -14.35
C PHE A 50 -9.79 -0.30 -14.04
N TYR A 51 -9.69 0.87 -13.41
CA TYR A 51 -10.73 1.88 -13.43
C TYR A 51 -10.36 2.92 -14.48
N VAL A 52 -11.13 2.96 -15.57
CA VAL A 52 -10.98 3.97 -16.61
C VAL A 52 -11.82 5.17 -16.21
N MET A 53 -11.16 6.31 -15.96
CA MET A 53 -11.81 7.53 -15.46
C MET A 53 -13.00 7.93 -16.34
N ASN A 54 -14.12 8.25 -15.69
CA ASN A 54 -15.39 8.63 -16.33
C ASN A 54 -16.01 7.54 -17.24
N VAL A 55 -15.49 6.31 -17.21
CA VAL A 55 -16.01 5.17 -17.98
C VAL A 55 -16.41 4.06 -17.01
N GLY A 56 -15.44 3.35 -16.42
CA GLY A 56 -15.74 2.23 -15.53
C GLY A 56 -14.70 1.12 -15.57
N PHE A 57 -15.15 -0.10 -15.27
CA PHE A 57 -14.31 -1.28 -15.06
C PHE A 57 -14.58 -2.36 -16.10
N PHE A 58 -13.53 -2.96 -16.66
CA PHE A 58 -13.64 -3.89 -17.79
C PHE A 58 -13.29 -5.35 -17.47
N GLY A 59 -12.67 -5.62 -16.33
CA GLY A 59 -12.15 -6.96 -16.08
C GLY A 59 -11.07 -7.03 -15.02
N ILE A 60 -10.58 -8.25 -14.87
CA ILE A 60 -9.51 -8.63 -13.97
C ILE A 60 -8.37 -9.22 -14.80
N PHE A 61 -7.18 -8.74 -14.51
CA PHE A 61 -5.90 -9.19 -15.02
C PHE A 61 -5.08 -9.75 -13.86
N LYS A 62 -3.96 -10.41 -14.18
CA LYS A 62 -3.03 -10.97 -13.21
C LYS A 62 -1.67 -10.34 -13.35
N ALA A 63 -1.07 -9.95 -12.23
CA ALA A 63 0.32 -9.53 -12.17
C ALA A 63 1.27 -10.65 -12.62
N VAL A 64 2.29 -10.30 -13.39
CA VAL A 64 3.31 -11.21 -13.93
C VAL A 64 4.71 -10.62 -13.74
N GLY A 65 5.56 -11.36 -13.04
CA GLY A 65 6.92 -10.99 -12.70
C GLY A 65 7.01 -9.94 -11.59
N ASN A 66 8.15 -9.25 -11.59
CA ASN A 66 8.46 -8.21 -10.61
C ASN A 66 8.21 -6.82 -11.21
N VAL A 67 8.03 -5.85 -10.32
CA VAL A 67 8.02 -4.43 -10.69
C VAL A 67 9.40 -4.08 -11.26
N PHE A 68 9.40 -3.39 -12.39
CA PHE A 68 10.58 -2.87 -13.05
C PHE A 68 10.46 -1.36 -13.25
N TYR A 69 11.59 -0.75 -13.56
CA TYR A 69 11.78 0.68 -13.68
C TYR A 69 12.05 1.04 -15.14
N ASP A 70 11.23 1.92 -15.73
CA ASP A 70 11.54 2.45 -17.05
C ASP A 70 12.56 3.60 -16.91
N TYR A 71 13.84 3.26 -17.06
CA TYR A 71 14.95 4.20 -16.93
C TYR A 71 14.96 5.30 -17.99
N ASN A 72 14.17 5.19 -19.05
CA ASN A 72 14.02 6.26 -20.05
C ASN A 72 13.01 7.34 -19.60
N SER A 73 12.53 7.30 -18.35
CA SER A 73 11.56 8.28 -17.84
C SER A 73 12.18 9.59 -17.32
N TYR A 74 13.50 9.78 -17.42
CA TYR A 74 14.18 10.97 -16.88
C TYR A 74 14.15 12.17 -17.83
N PRO A 75 14.04 13.40 -17.28
CA PRO A 75 14.37 14.61 -18.04
C PRO A 75 15.81 14.51 -18.57
N ASN A 76 15.99 14.69 -19.88
CA ASN A 76 17.27 14.62 -20.63
C ASN A 76 17.79 13.22 -21.00
N PHE A 77 17.05 12.14 -20.72
CA PHE A 77 17.31 10.83 -21.30
C PHE A 77 16.37 10.57 -22.49
N ASN A 78 16.63 9.51 -23.25
CA ASN A 78 15.73 9.06 -24.31
C ASN A 78 14.28 9.03 -23.81
N PRO A 79 13.28 9.31 -24.67
CA PRO A 79 11.88 9.27 -24.25
C PRO A 79 11.52 7.88 -23.69
N GLN A 80 10.70 7.86 -22.63
CA GLN A 80 10.21 6.62 -22.01
C GLN A 80 9.70 5.63 -23.07
N TYR A 81 9.80 4.33 -22.80
CA TYR A 81 9.27 3.35 -23.73
C TYR A 81 7.75 3.59 -23.89
N LEU A 82 7.31 3.75 -25.15
CA LEU A 82 5.94 4.10 -25.57
C LEU A 82 5.49 5.55 -25.26
N ASP A 83 6.39 6.49 -25.02
CA ASP A 83 6.07 7.88 -24.64
C ASP A 83 4.99 8.54 -25.50
N SER A 84 5.17 8.51 -26.82
CA SER A 84 4.23 9.11 -27.78
C SER A 84 2.84 8.48 -27.72
N GLN A 85 2.76 7.17 -27.47
CA GLN A 85 1.51 6.42 -27.35
C GLN A 85 0.83 6.66 -25.99
N LEU A 86 1.61 6.94 -24.95
CA LEU A 86 1.12 7.26 -23.60
C LEU A 86 0.60 8.70 -23.48
N GLY A 87 0.72 9.51 -24.54
CA GLY A 87 0.27 10.91 -24.53
C GLY A 87 1.08 11.78 -23.58
N GLY A 88 2.37 11.49 -23.42
CA GLY A 88 3.28 12.22 -22.52
C GLY A 88 3.11 11.93 -21.03
N LYS A 89 2.28 10.95 -20.65
CA LYS A 89 2.12 10.50 -19.25
C LYS A 89 3.34 9.74 -18.77
N THR A 90 4.02 10.23 -17.73
CA THR A 90 5.21 9.57 -17.17
C THR A 90 4.82 8.38 -16.30
N LEU A 91 5.02 7.16 -16.81
CA LEU A 91 4.71 5.92 -16.10
C LEU A 91 5.99 5.18 -15.73
N THR A 92 6.67 5.68 -14.70
CA THR A 92 8.03 5.27 -14.35
C THR A 92 8.15 3.83 -13.83
N TYR A 93 7.23 3.44 -12.94
CA TYR A 93 7.25 2.11 -12.33
C TYR A 93 6.24 1.24 -13.04
N ARG A 94 6.65 0.08 -13.52
CA ARG A 94 5.82 -0.77 -14.38
C ARG A 94 5.85 -2.22 -13.92
N LEU A 95 4.81 -2.96 -14.29
CA LEU A 95 4.67 -4.39 -14.03
C LEU A 95 3.93 -5.02 -15.19
N ARG A 96 4.35 -6.22 -15.63
CA ARG A 96 3.63 -6.94 -16.68
C ARG A 96 2.36 -7.56 -16.13
N ILE A 97 1.36 -7.71 -16.97
CA ILE A 97 0.11 -8.38 -16.62
C ILE A 97 -0.26 -9.42 -17.65
N LYS A 98 -1.22 -10.28 -17.33
CA LYS A 98 -1.88 -11.17 -18.27
C LYS A 98 -3.40 -11.17 -18.05
N PRO A 99 -4.22 -11.44 -19.07
CA PRO A 99 -5.67 -11.50 -18.91
C PRO A 99 -6.11 -12.63 -17.98
N PHE A 100 -7.26 -12.45 -17.32
CA PHE A 100 -7.86 -13.50 -16.48
C PHE A 100 -9.39 -13.58 -16.63
N GLN A 101 -10.10 -12.51 -16.27
CA GLN A 101 -11.55 -12.40 -16.45
C GLN A 101 -11.85 -11.04 -17.07
N VAL A 102 -11.74 -10.94 -18.39
CA VAL A 102 -11.96 -9.71 -19.15
C VAL A 102 -13.35 -9.73 -19.77
N TYR A 103 -14.01 -8.58 -19.77
CA TYR A 103 -15.38 -8.44 -20.26
C TYR A 103 -15.46 -7.43 -21.39
N LYS A 104 -16.42 -7.63 -22.29
CA LYS A 104 -16.57 -6.80 -23.48
C LYS A 104 -16.99 -5.36 -23.16
N LYS A 105 -17.92 -5.21 -22.21
CA LYS A 105 -18.46 -3.90 -21.78
C LYS A 105 -17.91 -3.55 -20.39
N PHE A 106 -17.94 -2.27 -20.05
CA PHE A 106 -17.65 -1.85 -18.69
C PHE A 106 -18.87 -1.94 -17.78
N ILE A 107 -18.64 -2.04 -16.47
CA ILE A 107 -19.59 -1.59 -15.45
C ILE A 107 -19.22 -0.17 -15.02
N SER A 108 -20.21 0.72 -14.95
CA SER A 108 -20.00 2.13 -14.63
C SER A 108 -19.53 2.32 -13.19
N GLU A 109 -18.92 3.47 -12.89
CA GLU A 109 -18.58 3.85 -11.51
C GLU A 109 -19.83 3.87 -10.61
N TRP A 110 -20.91 4.48 -11.12
CA TRP A 110 -22.19 4.55 -10.43
C TRP A 110 -22.71 3.15 -10.06
N ASP A 111 -22.76 2.24 -11.03
CA ASP A 111 -23.28 0.89 -10.80
C ASP A 111 -22.38 0.03 -9.93
N MET A 112 -21.07 0.31 -9.88
CA MET A 112 -20.13 -0.42 -9.04
C MET A 112 -20.17 0.02 -7.57
N MET A 113 -20.41 1.30 -7.31
CA MET A 113 -20.14 1.88 -5.98
C MET A 113 -21.29 2.66 -5.34
N GLU A 114 -22.13 3.30 -6.15
CA GLU A 114 -23.08 4.32 -5.69
C GLU A 114 -24.52 3.86 -5.79
N ASN A 115 -24.84 3.02 -6.78
CA ASN A 115 -26.17 2.51 -7.04
C ASN A 115 -26.66 1.62 -5.87
N PRO A 116 -27.62 2.09 -5.03
CA PRO A 116 -28.04 1.34 -3.86
C PRO A 116 -28.66 -0.01 -4.21
N LEU A 117 -29.24 -0.14 -5.40
CA LEU A 117 -29.85 -1.38 -5.88
C LEU A 117 -28.82 -2.48 -6.17
N HIS A 118 -27.54 -2.12 -6.35
CA HIS A 118 -26.44 -3.06 -6.57
C HIS A 118 -25.59 -3.26 -5.30
N ILE A 119 -25.92 -2.59 -4.20
CA ILE A 119 -25.26 -2.82 -2.92
C ILE A 119 -25.91 -4.05 -2.27
N LYS A 120 -25.12 -5.10 -2.09
CA LYS A 120 -25.57 -6.34 -1.44
C LYS A 120 -26.25 -6.06 -0.10
N ASP A 121 -27.46 -6.60 0.06
CA ASP A 121 -28.33 -6.44 1.23
C ASP A 121 -28.66 -4.97 1.59
N ASN A 122 -28.46 -4.03 0.67
CA ASN A 122 -28.55 -2.58 0.92
C ASN A 122 -27.73 -2.13 2.14
N SER A 123 -26.62 -2.83 2.44
CA SER A 123 -25.83 -2.61 3.64
C SER A 123 -24.63 -1.70 3.38
N ILE A 124 -24.45 -0.69 4.21
CA ILE A 124 -23.24 0.14 4.19
C ILE A 124 -21.96 -0.69 4.37
N PHE A 125 -22.03 -1.87 5.01
CA PHE A 125 -20.87 -2.76 5.18
C PHE A 125 -20.48 -3.50 3.90
N ASN A 126 -21.29 -3.40 2.84
CA ASN A 126 -21.06 -3.99 1.53
C ASN A 126 -20.74 -2.94 0.46
N MET A 127 -20.52 -1.67 0.86
CA MET A 127 -19.96 -0.65 -0.02
C MET A 127 -18.45 -0.84 -0.19
N GLN A 128 -17.91 -0.31 -1.30
CA GLN A 128 -16.47 -0.31 -1.63
C GLN A 128 -15.73 0.84 -0.91
N TRP A 129 -15.74 0.86 0.42
CA TRP A 129 -15.26 2.00 1.22
C TRP A 129 -13.81 2.38 0.97
N SER A 130 -12.91 1.41 0.77
CA SER A 130 -11.50 1.72 0.51
C SER A 130 -11.38 2.60 -0.74
N TRP A 131 -12.18 2.29 -1.76
CA TRP A 131 -12.21 3.03 -3.01
C TRP A 131 -12.95 4.38 -2.89
N ILE A 132 -14.10 4.42 -2.19
CA ILE A 132 -14.85 5.66 -1.92
C ILE A 132 -13.94 6.68 -1.23
N PHE A 133 -13.27 6.30 -0.13
CA PHE A 133 -12.37 7.20 0.58
C PHE A 133 -11.19 7.65 -0.28
N LYS A 134 -10.66 6.75 -1.12
CA LYS A 134 -9.58 7.09 -2.06
C LYS A 134 -9.99 8.16 -3.05
N LYS A 135 -11.18 8.04 -3.65
CA LYS A 135 -11.72 9.00 -4.64
C LYS A 135 -11.96 10.38 -4.04
N LEU A 136 -12.52 10.44 -2.84
CA LEU A 136 -12.75 11.71 -2.14
C LEU A 136 -11.46 12.48 -1.84
N ASN A 137 -10.32 11.78 -1.74
CA ASN A 137 -9.02 12.38 -1.41
C ASN A 137 -8.10 12.57 -2.62
N ALA A 138 -8.55 12.25 -3.85
CA ALA A 138 -7.86 12.46 -5.13
C ALA A 138 -6.38 12.00 -5.24
N ASN A 139 -5.89 11.15 -4.32
CA ASN A 139 -4.45 11.20 -4.03
C ASN A 139 -3.54 10.27 -4.85
N ARG A 140 -3.99 9.14 -5.45
CA ARG A 140 -3.09 8.21 -6.22
C ARG A 140 -3.80 7.33 -7.24
N GLY A 141 -3.01 6.87 -8.22
CA GLY A 141 -3.44 5.99 -9.31
C GLY A 141 -3.46 4.48 -9.00
N CYS A 142 -3.09 4.02 -7.80
CA CYS A 142 -3.14 2.60 -7.42
C CYS A 142 -3.71 2.44 -6.00
N LEU A 143 -4.65 1.51 -5.83
CA LEU A 143 -5.29 1.19 -4.56
C LEU A 143 -5.39 -0.32 -4.37
N SER A 144 -5.03 -0.82 -3.20
CA SER A 144 -5.23 -2.23 -2.85
C SER A 144 -6.54 -2.42 -2.08
N ILE A 145 -7.34 -3.40 -2.51
CA ILE A 145 -8.55 -3.85 -1.83
C ILE A 145 -8.40 -5.32 -1.38
N ASP A 146 -9.11 -5.69 -0.33
CA ASP A 146 -9.05 -7.03 0.22
C ASP A 146 -9.98 -8.01 -0.52
N ASN A 147 -10.01 -9.26 -0.05
CA ASN A 147 -10.82 -10.31 -0.66
C ASN A 147 -12.34 -10.07 -0.55
N LYS A 148 -12.81 -9.39 0.51
CA LYS A 148 -14.24 -9.10 0.68
C LYS A 148 -14.69 -8.06 -0.34
N GLU A 149 -13.97 -6.95 -0.43
CA GLU A 149 -14.23 -5.90 -1.44
C GLU A 149 -14.10 -6.45 -2.86
N TYR A 150 -13.09 -7.29 -3.12
CA TYR A 150 -12.93 -7.97 -4.39
C TYR A 150 -14.12 -8.89 -4.72
N THR A 151 -14.65 -9.63 -3.75
CA THR A 151 -15.81 -10.52 -3.97
C THR A 151 -17.05 -9.71 -4.36
N LEU A 152 -17.32 -8.61 -3.64
CA LEU A 152 -18.42 -7.70 -3.96
C LEU A 152 -18.25 -7.07 -5.35
N PHE A 153 -17.01 -6.67 -5.70
CA PHE A 153 -16.68 -6.16 -7.02
C PHE A 153 -16.96 -7.19 -8.11
N LEU A 154 -16.52 -8.43 -7.91
CA LEU A 154 -16.66 -9.52 -8.87
C LEU A 154 -18.12 -9.93 -9.10
N GLU A 155 -18.93 -9.97 -8.05
CA GLU A 155 -20.38 -10.20 -8.13
C GLU A 155 -21.02 -9.14 -9.04
N ASN A 156 -20.70 -7.86 -8.86
CA ASN A 156 -21.24 -6.78 -9.67
C ASN A 156 -20.73 -6.79 -11.11
N LEU A 157 -19.43 -7.03 -11.32
CA LEU A 157 -18.82 -7.03 -12.66
C LEU A 157 -19.41 -8.12 -13.58
N ARG A 158 -19.77 -9.28 -13.03
CA ARG A 158 -20.32 -10.42 -13.78
C ARG A 158 -21.75 -10.18 -14.25
N ASN A 159 -22.51 -9.37 -13.54
CA ASN A 159 -23.92 -9.16 -13.85
C ASN A 159 -24.06 -8.45 -15.20
N ASN A 160 -24.86 -9.03 -16.10
CA ASN A 160 -25.20 -8.47 -17.42
C ASN A 160 -24.01 -8.21 -18.36
N ASN A 161 -22.90 -8.95 -18.20
CA ASN A 161 -21.71 -8.77 -19.03
C ASN A 161 -21.20 -10.08 -19.61
N SER A 162 -20.75 -10.05 -20.87
CA SER A 162 -20.17 -11.22 -21.54
C SER A 162 -18.67 -11.20 -21.38
N GLN A 163 -18.14 -12.25 -20.73
CA GLN A 163 -16.70 -12.48 -20.69
C GLN A 163 -16.20 -12.72 -22.12
N ILE A 164 -15.06 -12.12 -22.47
CA ILE A 164 -14.36 -12.37 -23.73
C ILE A 164 -13.23 -13.37 -23.50
N ASP A 165 -12.84 -14.08 -24.55
CA ASP A 165 -11.74 -15.02 -24.47
C ASP A 165 -10.45 -14.32 -24.04
N ASN A 166 -9.65 -15.04 -23.25
CA ASN A 166 -8.32 -14.59 -22.88
C ASN A 166 -7.39 -14.74 -24.08
N VAL A 167 -7.11 -13.62 -24.75
CA VAL A 167 -6.17 -13.51 -25.87
C VAL A 167 -4.90 -12.80 -25.41
N TYR A 168 -3.90 -12.68 -26.27
CA TYR A 168 -2.63 -12.03 -25.89
C TYR A 168 -2.77 -10.54 -25.54
N ASN A 169 -3.66 -9.83 -26.23
CA ASN A 169 -3.84 -8.39 -26.06
C ASN A 169 -5.24 -7.96 -26.56
N TYR A 170 -5.63 -6.76 -26.15
CA TYR A 170 -6.93 -6.18 -26.48
C TYR A 170 -6.78 -4.80 -27.10
N ASN A 171 -7.76 -4.44 -27.92
CA ASN A 171 -8.00 -3.07 -28.34
C ASN A 171 -9.20 -2.49 -27.56
N TYR A 172 -9.17 -1.18 -27.32
CA TYR A 172 -10.26 -0.45 -26.69
C TYR A 172 -10.73 0.69 -27.59
N GLN A 173 -12.02 0.67 -27.92
CA GLN A 173 -12.65 1.68 -28.76
C GLN A 173 -14.11 1.87 -28.35
N ASP A 174 -14.53 3.14 -28.20
CA ASP A 174 -15.92 3.54 -27.97
C ASP A 174 -16.60 2.78 -26.80
N GLY A 175 -15.88 2.62 -25.68
CA GLY A 175 -16.41 1.93 -24.50
C GLY A 175 -16.45 0.40 -24.60
N ILE A 176 -15.86 -0.20 -25.64
CA ILE A 176 -15.92 -1.63 -25.91
C ILE A 176 -14.50 -2.21 -26.04
N LEU A 177 -14.30 -3.40 -25.47
CA LEU A 177 -13.09 -4.21 -25.67
C LEU A 177 -13.25 -5.20 -26.83
N TYR A 178 -12.20 -5.27 -27.64
CA TYR A 178 -12.09 -6.20 -28.76
C TYR A 178 -10.82 -7.04 -28.60
N PRO A 179 -10.89 -8.37 -28.76
CA PRO A 179 -9.69 -9.20 -28.87
C PRO A 179 -8.83 -8.72 -30.04
N LEU A 180 -7.56 -8.42 -29.79
CA LEU A 180 -6.59 -8.11 -30.84
C LEU A 180 -5.82 -9.38 -31.24
N ASN A 181 -5.38 -10.15 -30.23
CA ASN A 181 -4.68 -11.43 -30.39
C ASN A 181 -3.46 -11.38 -31.33
N ASP A 182 -2.72 -10.28 -31.31
CA ASP A 182 -1.54 -10.09 -32.15
C ASP A 182 -0.25 -10.37 -31.36
N ASP A 183 0.37 -11.51 -31.66
CA ASP A 183 1.60 -11.98 -31.03
C ASP A 183 2.84 -11.11 -31.30
N ASN A 184 2.78 -10.21 -32.28
CA ASN A 184 3.86 -9.28 -32.59
C ASN A 184 3.86 -8.05 -31.67
N ILE A 185 2.74 -7.81 -30.97
CA ILE A 185 2.57 -6.66 -30.10
C ILE A 185 2.75 -7.12 -28.66
N LYS A 186 3.99 -7.00 -28.18
CA LYS A 186 4.41 -7.39 -26.83
C LYS A 186 5.22 -6.28 -26.19
N TYR A 187 5.19 -6.24 -24.86
CA TYR A 187 6.09 -5.37 -24.11
C TYR A 187 7.55 -5.79 -24.37
N ASP A 188 8.43 -4.83 -24.66
CA ASP A 188 9.84 -5.12 -24.87
C ASP A 188 10.47 -5.56 -23.55
N ILE A 189 10.92 -6.82 -23.50
CA ILE A 189 11.52 -7.42 -22.29
C ILE A 189 12.87 -6.76 -21.94
N ASN A 190 13.55 -6.15 -22.90
CA ASN A 190 14.79 -5.42 -22.63
C ASN A 190 14.53 -4.15 -21.80
N CYS A 191 13.29 -3.65 -21.78
CA CYS A 191 12.86 -2.54 -20.93
C CYS A 191 12.42 -2.98 -19.53
N THR A 192 12.60 -4.24 -19.13
CA THR A 192 12.18 -4.77 -17.82
C THR A 192 13.32 -5.15 -16.89
N THR A 193 14.57 -4.82 -17.24
CA THR A 193 15.76 -5.25 -16.48
C THR A 193 16.03 -4.44 -15.23
N GLU A 194 15.68 -3.15 -15.26
CA GLU A 194 16.03 -2.23 -14.19
C GLU A 194 15.08 -2.38 -12.99
N VAL A 195 15.65 -2.49 -11.80
CA VAL A 195 14.88 -2.53 -10.55
C VAL A 195 14.62 -1.10 -10.04
N PRO A 196 13.41 -0.80 -9.53
CA PRO A 196 13.08 0.56 -9.04
C PRO A 196 13.96 1.06 -7.90
N ARG A 197 14.41 0.14 -7.03
CA ARG A 197 15.25 0.46 -5.88
C ARG A 197 16.11 -0.77 -5.55
N THR A 198 17.42 -0.57 -5.44
CA THR A 198 18.37 -1.63 -5.07
C THR A 198 18.18 -2.06 -3.62
N GLU A 199 18.66 -3.25 -3.26
CA GLU A 199 18.57 -3.78 -1.89
C GLU A 199 19.18 -2.82 -0.87
N ASP A 200 20.38 -2.30 -1.15
CA ASP A 200 21.07 -1.34 -0.29
C ASP A 200 20.23 -0.08 -0.06
N ARG A 201 19.53 0.40 -1.10
CA ARG A 201 18.67 1.60 -0.99
C ARG A 201 17.37 1.29 -0.26
N LEU A 202 16.83 0.07 -0.34
CA LEU A 202 15.63 -0.34 0.40
C LEU A 202 15.90 -0.35 1.91
N ASN A 203 17.13 -0.69 2.33
CA ASN A 203 17.51 -0.76 3.73
C ASN A 203 17.83 0.60 4.37
N ARG A 204 17.98 1.68 3.59
CA ARG A 204 18.27 3.02 4.11
C ARG A 204 17.00 3.78 4.46
N ILE A 205 16.85 4.12 5.74
CA ILE A 205 15.66 4.76 6.32
C ILE A 205 15.97 6.19 6.75
N ASN A 206 15.71 7.14 5.85
CA ASN A 206 15.90 8.56 6.09
C ASN A 206 14.59 9.25 6.48
N ILE A 207 13.48 8.81 5.90
CA ILE A 207 12.12 9.32 6.10
C ILE A 207 11.13 8.18 6.32
N GLU A 208 9.90 8.52 6.73
CA GLU A 208 8.84 7.54 7.02
C GLU A 208 8.45 6.73 5.78
N GLU A 209 8.42 7.37 4.61
CA GLU A 209 8.20 6.75 3.30
C GLU A 209 9.17 5.60 3.00
N ASP A 210 10.44 5.69 3.44
CA ASP A 210 11.43 4.65 3.18
C ASP A 210 11.05 3.34 3.89
N LEU A 211 10.49 3.43 5.10
CA LEU A 211 9.96 2.26 5.81
C LEU A 211 8.74 1.70 5.08
N ARG A 212 7.80 2.54 4.65
CA ARG A 212 6.63 2.06 3.89
C ARG A 212 7.08 1.29 2.64
N ILE A 213 8.02 1.86 1.88
CA ILE A 213 8.61 1.21 0.69
C ILE A 213 9.22 -0.14 1.06
N LEU A 214 9.99 -0.23 2.14
CA LEU A 214 10.61 -1.48 2.60
C LEU A 214 9.54 -2.53 2.96
N PHE A 215 8.51 -2.16 3.72
CA PHE A 215 7.38 -3.05 4.04
C PHE A 215 6.66 -3.53 2.79
N THR A 216 6.32 -2.63 1.87
CA THR A 216 5.64 -2.98 0.63
C THR A 216 6.51 -3.86 -0.27
N ALA A 217 7.82 -3.63 -0.33
CA ALA A 217 8.74 -4.38 -1.19
C ALA A 217 9.10 -5.77 -0.64
N LYS A 218 9.23 -5.89 0.69
CA LYS A 218 9.89 -7.03 1.33
C LYS A 218 9.09 -7.70 2.44
N GLY A 219 7.78 -7.43 2.54
CA GLY A 219 6.88 -8.22 3.37
C GLY A 219 7.06 -9.71 3.10
N ASN A 220 7.30 -10.50 4.15
CA ASN A 220 7.66 -11.94 4.19
C ASN A 220 9.12 -12.30 3.89
N THR A 221 9.90 -11.46 3.22
CA THR A 221 11.26 -11.83 2.77
C THR A 221 12.37 -11.14 3.54
N HIS A 222 12.08 -10.03 4.24
CA HIS A 222 13.06 -9.31 5.03
C HIS A 222 13.14 -9.82 6.47
N THR A 223 14.29 -10.38 6.85
CA THR A 223 14.50 -10.97 8.19
C THR A 223 14.33 -9.97 9.33
N ILE A 224 14.73 -8.71 9.14
CA ILE A 224 14.57 -7.67 10.17
C ILE A 224 13.08 -7.29 10.30
N LEU A 225 12.32 -7.21 9.20
CA LEU A 225 10.88 -6.91 9.27
C LEU A 225 10.11 -8.02 10.00
N ASN A 226 10.58 -9.27 9.92
CA ASN A 226 9.93 -10.41 10.59
C ASN A 226 9.91 -10.27 12.12
N LYS A 227 10.74 -9.41 12.73
CA LYS A 227 10.64 -9.07 14.16
C LYS A 227 9.36 -8.29 14.50
N VAL A 228 8.81 -7.56 13.55
CA VAL A 228 7.54 -6.83 13.67
C VAL A 228 6.39 -7.65 13.08
N LEU A 229 6.58 -8.21 11.88
CA LEU A 229 5.54 -8.95 11.17
C LEU A 229 5.21 -10.29 11.86
N ASN A 230 6.20 -10.91 12.51
CA ASN A 230 6.09 -12.17 13.24
C ASN A 230 5.30 -13.25 12.47
N PRO A 231 5.77 -13.68 11.29
CA PRO A 231 5.03 -14.62 10.44
C PRO A 231 4.73 -15.97 11.12
N ALA A 232 5.55 -16.37 12.11
CA ALA A 232 5.30 -17.57 12.90
C ALA A 232 4.00 -17.49 13.70
N SER A 233 3.64 -16.31 14.22
CA SER A 233 2.43 -16.10 15.03
C SER A 233 1.28 -15.45 14.28
N ASN A 234 1.58 -14.66 13.24
CA ASN A 234 0.60 -13.86 12.52
C ASN A 234 0.24 -14.45 11.16
N GLY A 235 1.03 -15.39 10.64
CA GLY A 235 0.91 -15.88 9.27
C GLY A 235 1.67 -15.02 8.26
N ASN A 236 1.74 -15.49 7.02
CA ASN A 236 2.40 -14.75 5.95
C ASN A 236 1.48 -13.65 5.43
N ILE A 237 2.08 -12.50 5.12
CA ILE A 237 1.39 -11.36 4.53
C ILE A 237 0.90 -11.74 3.14
N ASN A 238 -0.40 -11.59 2.89
CA ASN A 238 -1.07 -11.94 1.63
C ASN A 238 -1.87 -10.78 1.03
N PHE A 239 -1.89 -9.64 1.73
CA PHE A 239 -2.51 -8.37 1.36
C PHE A 239 -1.69 -7.24 1.97
N ILE A 240 -1.38 -6.22 1.18
CA ILE A 240 -0.65 -5.02 1.60
C ILE A 240 -1.39 -3.83 1.03
N SER A 241 -1.73 -2.86 1.86
CA SER A 241 -2.28 -1.58 1.42
C SER A 241 -1.50 -0.44 2.06
N ASN A 242 -0.97 0.42 1.20
CA ASN A 242 -0.18 1.59 1.58
C ASN A 242 -1.09 2.81 1.73
N GLU A 243 -0.94 3.55 2.83
CA GLU A 243 -1.64 4.80 3.11
C GLU A 243 -3.16 4.70 2.97
N VAL A 244 -3.72 3.84 3.81
CA VAL A 244 -5.15 3.49 3.80
C VAL A 244 -5.97 4.60 4.43
N LEU A 245 -7.01 5.06 3.76
CA LEU A 245 -7.95 6.06 4.27
C LEU A 245 -9.18 5.38 4.88
N CYS A 246 -9.71 5.90 6.00
CA CYS A 246 -10.87 5.30 6.66
C CYS A 246 -11.93 6.29 7.15
N SER A 247 -11.87 7.56 6.74
CA SER A 247 -12.89 8.54 7.14
C SER A 247 -13.05 9.68 6.13
N PHE A 248 -14.21 10.34 6.20
CA PHE A 248 -14.45 11.63 5.52
C PHE A 248 -13.61 12.78 6.07
N SER A 249 -12.98 12.60 7.24
CA SER A 249 -12.06 13.54 7.87
C SER A 249 -10.59 13.27 7.51
N GLU A 250 -10.37 12.54 6.41
CA GLU A 250 -9.04 12.29 5.83
C GLU A 250 -8.04 11.65 6.79
N ARG A 251 -8.54 10.86 7.76
CA ARG A 251 -7.65 10.00 8.54
C ARG A 251 -6.99 9.03 7.57
N LYS A 252 -5.68 8.81 7.74
CA LYS A 252 -4.81 7.96 6.90
C LYS A 252 -3.94 7.06 7.77
N MET A 253 -3.89 5.75 7.59
CA MET A 253 -2.94 4.88 8.29
C MET A 253 -1.82 4.50 7.33
N ASP A 254 -0.58 4.45 7.81
CA ASP A 254 0.57 4.17 6.93
C ASP A 254 0.49 2.82 6.22
N LEU A 255 0.17 1.73 6.93
CA LEU A 255 0.04 0.41 6.33
C LEU A 255 -1.11 -0.40 6.96
N LEU A 256 -1.82 -1.13 6.12
CA LEU A 256 -2.75 -2.18 6.51
C LEU A 256 -2.33 -3.48 5.84
N LEU A 257 -1.94 -4.49 6.63
CA LEU A 257 -1.45 -5.76 6.12
C LEU A 257 -2.38 -6.91 6.53
N GLY A 258 -2.83 -7.71 5.57
CA GLY A 258 -3.60 -8.92 5.82
C GLY A 258 -2.71 -10.15 5.72
N THR A 259 -3.06 -11.20 6.46
CA THR A 259 -2.30 -12.46 6.53
C THR A 259 -3.11 -13.66 6.08
N ASP A 260 -2.43 -14.76 5.77
CA ASP A 260 -3.04 -16.07 5.47
C ASP A 260 -3.73 -16.73 6.67
N GLN A 261 -3.53 -16.23 7.88
CA GLN A 261 -4.22 -16.64 9.10
C GLN A 261 -5.42 -15.75 9.46
N ASN A 262 -5.86 -14.90 8.54
CA ASN A 262 -6.93 -13.92 8.75
C ASN A 262 -6.66 -12.95 9.90
N LYS A 263 -5.39 -12.62 10.17
CA LYS A 263 -5.02 -11.48 11.02
C LYS A 263 -4.76 -10.23 10.19
N CYS A 264 -4.96 -9.07 10.80
CA CYS A 264 -4.65 -7.78 10.20
C CYS A 264 -3.63 -7.01 11.05
N LEU A 265 -2.51 -6.60 10.45
CA LEU A 265 -1.55 -5.70 11.08
C LEU A 265 -1.87 -4.27 10.66
N LEU A 266 -2.19 -3.43 11.64
CA LEU A 266 -2.53 -2.03 11.47
C LEU A 266 -1.33 -1.19 11.93
N ILE A 267 -0.50 -0.71 11.00
CA ILE A 267 0.82 -0.15 11.32
C ILE A 267 0.84 1.38 11.09
N GLU A 268 1.18 2.13 12.14
CA GLU A 268 1.54 3.56 12.08
C GLU A 268 3.05 3.66 12.23
N LEU A 269 3.69 4.44 11.37
CA LEU A 269 5.12 4.66 11.37
C LEU A 269 5.41 6.07 11.85
N LYS A 270 6.50 6.26 12.60
CA LYS A 270 7.08 7.57 12.86
C LYS A 270 8.58 7.47 12.79
N ASN A 271 9.19 8.31 11.96
CA ASN A 271 10.65 8.40 11.84
C ASN A 271 11.31 9.18 13.01
N TYR A 272 10.64 9.26 14.16
CA TYR A 272 11.09 9.90 15.39
C TYR A 272 10.55 9.14 16.60
N PHE A 273 11.24 9.24 17.73
CA PHE A 273 10.72 8.74 19.00
C PHE A 273 9.69 9.73 19.57
N VAL A 274 8.43 9.58 19.17
CA VAL A 274 7.34 10.51 19.51
C VAL A 274 6.04 9.76 19.80
N PHE A 275 5.28 10.26 20.77
CA PHE A 275 3.93 9.78 21.03
C PHE A 275 3.06 10.92 21.57
N ASN A 276 1.83 11.05 21.06
CA ASN A 276 0.89 12.08 21.44
C ASN A 276 -0.57 11.62 21.21
N GLY A 277 -1.53 12.47 21.59
CA GLY A 277 -2.96 12.17 21.45
C GLY A 277 -3.44 11.98 20.00
N ASN A 278 -2.78 12.60 19.01
CA ASN A 278 -3.14 12.43 17.60
C ASN A 278 -2.80 11.01 17.13
N ILE A 279 -1.58 10.54 17.44
CA ILE A 279 -1.16 9.15 17.13
C ILE A 279 -2.09 8.14 17.80
N TYR A 280 -2.42 8.36 19.09
CA TYR A 280 -3.37 7.50 19.81
C TYR A 280 -4.74 7.45 19.11
N ASN A 281 -5.31 8.62 18.82
CA ASN A 281 -6.63 8.71 18.20
C ASN A 281 -6.65 8.09 16.80
N GLN A 282 -5.57 8.24 16.04
CA GLN A 282 -5.42 7.65 14.72
C GLN A 282 -5.48 6.12 14.82
N ILE A 283 -4.61 5.50 15.62
CA ILE A 283 -4.61 4.05 15.83
C ILE A 283 -5.98 3.56 16.32
N LYS A 284 -6.58 4.26 17.30
CA LYS A 284 -7.86 3.87 17.88
C LYS A 284 -9.00 3.90 16.85
N GLU A 285 -9.19 5.02 16.17
CA GLU A 285 -10.31 5.17 15.23
C GLU A 285 -10.14 4.26 13.99
N TYR A 286 -8.89 4.04 13.55
CA TYR A 286 -8.60 3.02 12.54
C TYR A 286 -8.93 1.60 13.01
N GLY A 287 -8.50 1.24 14.21
CA GLY A 287 -8.84 -0.04 14.82
C GLY A 287 -10.35 -0.27 14.82
N ARG A 288 -11.13 0.72 15.28
CA ARG A 288 -12.60 0.66 15.27
C ARG A 288 -13.16 0.42 13.87
N TRP A 289 -12.68 1.17 12.86
CA TRP A 289 -13.18 1.02 11.49
C TRP A 289 -12.84 -0.35 10.91
N VAL A 290 -11.59 -0.80 11.03
CA VAL A 290 -11.14 -2.11 10.52
C VAL A 290 -11.92 -3.24 11.20
N CYS A 291 -12.05 -3.22 12.54
CA CYS A 291 -12.82 -4.23 13.26
C CYS A 291 -14.28 -4.32 12.80
N ALA A 292 -14.92 -3.16 12.56
CA ALA A 292 -16.32 -3.10 12.14
C ALA A 292 -16.52 -3.54 10.67
N TYR A 293 -15.65 -3.08 9.76
CA TYR A 293 -15.84 -3.22 8.32
C TYR A 293 -15.17 -4.46 7.73
N LYS A 294 -13.96 -4.78 8.19
CA LYS A 294 -13.07 -5.82 7.65
C LYS A 294 -13.27 -7.15 8.40
N LYS A 295 -14.53 -7.60 8.43
CA LYS A 295 -14.99 -8.72 9.28
C LYS A 295 -14.30 -10.07 9.01
N GLN A 296 -13.67 -10.26 7.85
CA GLN A 296 -12.94 -11.50 7.58
C GLN A 296 -11.76 -11.72 8.53
N TYR A 297 -11.23 -10.64 9.13
CA TYR A 297 -10.15 -10.78 10.09
C TYR A 297 -10.68 -11.23 11.45
N ASN A 298 -9.97 -12.17 12.07
CA ASN A 298 -10.25 -12.69 13.40
C ASN A 298 -9.58 -11.87 14.51
N GLU A 299 -8.46 -11.22 14.20
CA GLU A 299 -7.65 -10.42 15.11
C GLU A 299 -7.05 -9.23 14.36
N ILE A 300 -7.18 -8.03 14.93
CA ILE A 300 -6.57 -6.79 14.44
C ILE A 300 -5.46 -6.40 15.42
N ILE A 301 -4.23 -6.30 14.94
CA ILE A 301 -3.04 -6.02 15.74
C ILE A 301 -2.58 -4.58 15.44
N PRO A 302 -2.86 -3.62 16.33
CA PRO A 302 -2.35 -2.26 16.18
C PRO A 302 -0.86 -2.23 16.52
N ILE A 303 -0.06 -1.66 15.62
CA ILE A 303 1.39 -1.57 15.73
C ILE A 303 1.81 -0.11 15.53
N LEU A 304 2.59 0.42 16.48
CA LEU A 304 3.30 1.69 16.33
C LEU A 304 4.79 1.42 16.20
N ILE A 305 5.42 1.96 15.16
CA ILE A 305 6.86 1.85 14.93
C ILE A 305 7.49 3.24 15.02
N LEU A 306 8.48 3.39 15.90
CA LEU A 306 9.17 4.65 16.16
C LEU A 306 10.66 4.55 15.84
N LYS A 307 11.29 5.61 15.33
CA LYS A 307 12.78 5.65 15.28
C LYS A 307 13.33 5.68 16.71
N ALA A 308 14.31 4.84 17.00
CA ALA A 308 14.97 4.84 18.29
C ALA A 308 15.56 6.23 18.60
N PRO A 309 15.42 6.71 19.84
CA PRO A 309 16.01 7.99 20.22
C PRO A 309 17.53 7.85 20.20
N ARG A 310 18.21 8.96 19.93
CA ARG A 310 19.68 9.01 20.10
C ARG A 310 20.04 8.73 21.55
N ASP A 311 21.07 7.93 21.75
CA ASP A 311 21.49 7.47 23.07
C ASP A 311 21.89 8.62 24.00
N VAL A 312 22.92 9.39 23.65
CA VAL A 312 23.50 10.42 24.53
C VAL A 312 23.45 11.79 23.87
N ALA A 313 23.03 12.80 24.63
CA ALA A 313 23.03 14.20 24.20
C ALA A 313 24.44 14.66 23.76
N LYS A 314 24.53 15.27 22.57
CA LYS A 314 25.80 15.86 22.09
C LYS A 314 26.18 17.15 22.82
N ARG A 315 25.21 17.82 23.46
CA ARG A 315 25.36 19.11 24.16
C ARG A 315 24.50 19.14 25.42
N LYS A 316 24.94 19.88 26.44
CA LYS A 316 24.36 19.94 27.80
C LYS A 316 22.86 20.32 27.85
N ASN A 317 22.33 20.98 26.81
CA ASN A 317 20.92 21.45 26.74
C ASN A 317 20.03 20.63 25.77
N SER A 318 20.48 19.46 25.32
CA SER A 318 19.70 18.67 24.36
C SER A 318 18.51 17.98 25.06
N LYS A 319 17.32 18.03 24.44
CA LYS A 319 16.06 17.60 25.08
C LYS A 319 15.50 16.25 24.60
N TYR A 320 16.01 15.71 23.48
CA TYR A 320 15.41 14.56 22.78
C TYR A 320 16.38 13.36 22.67
N TYR A 321 16.87 12.92 23.83
CA TYR A 321 17.85 11.84 23.93
C TYR A 321 17.43 10.86 25.02
N LYS A 322 17.80 9.60 24.88
CA LYS A 322 17.51 8.57 25.89
C LYS A 322 18.23 8.87 27.20
N TYR A 323 19.49 9.27 27.13
CA TYR A 323 20.36 9.64 28.24
C TYR A 323 20.90 11.08 28.02
N LEU A 324 20.99 11.88 29.09
CA LEU A 324 21.47 13.28 28.98
C LEU A 324 23.00 13.39 29.05
N SER A 325 23.69 12.36 29.56
CA SER A 325 25.14 12.29 29.62
C SER A 325 25.65 10.85 29.48
N LYS A 326 26.98 10.68 29.28
CA LYS A 326 27.61 9.35 29.29
C LYS A 326 27.48 8.67 30.67
N SER A 327 27.66 9.44 31.74
CA SER A 327 27.43 8.99 33.12
C SER A 327 25.99 8.48 33.32
N ASP A 328 25.00 9.19 32.79
CA ASP A 328 23.61 8.73 32.86
C ASP A 328 23.40 7.42 32.10
N LYS A 329 24.07 7.24 30.95
CA LYS A 329 24.02 5.99 30.19
C LYS A 329 24.65 4.83 30.98
N GLU A 330 25.81 5.04 31.58
CA GLU A 330 26.52 4.05 32.40
C GLU A 330 25.71 3.63 33.63
N ASN A 331 25.02 4.58 34.27
CA ASN A 331 24.14 4.33 35.42
C ASN A 331 22.69 3.97 35.02
N ASN A 332 22.40 3.85 33.72
CA ASN A 332 21.07 3.59 33.15
C ASN A 332 19.96 4.58 33.62
N ILE A 333 20.31 5.84 33.82
CA ILE A 333 19.40 6.92 34.22
C ILE A 333 18.83 7.60 32.96
N THR A 334 17.62 7.25 32.57
CA THR A 334 16.99 7.84 31.38
C THR A 334 16.50 9.27 31.60
N SER A 335 16.47 10.06 30.52
CA SER A 335 16.01 11.46 30.53
C SER A 335 14.52 11.58 30.86
N ILE A 336 14.11 12.73 31.40
CA ILE A 336 12.70 13.02 31.71
C ILE A 336 11.83 12.92 30.45
N TRP A 337 12.31 13.43 29.32
CA TRP A 337 11.59 13.35 28.04
C TRP A 337 11.36 11.90 27.59
N TYR A 338 12.38 11.04 27.69
CA TYR A 338 12.24 9.63 27.32
C TYR A 338 11.25 8.91 28.25
N LYS A 339 11.33 9.19 29.56
CA LYS A 339 10.39 8.65 30.57
C LYS A 339 8.95 9.10 30.31
N ASP A 340 8.73 10.38 29.99
CA ASP A 340 7.41 10.92 29.68
C ASP A 340 6.78 10.24 28.46
N ILE A 341 7.52 10.13 27.34
CA ILE A 341 7.02 9.44 26.13
C ILE A 341 6.73 7.97 26.43
N THR A 342 7.64 7.27 27.10
CA THR A 342 7.46 5.85 27.46
C THR A 342 6.23 5.66 28.37
N SER A 343 6.03 6.54 29.34
CA SER A 343 4.86 6.54 30.22
C SER A 343 3.56 6.74 29.43
N LYS A 344 3.55 7.68 28.46
CA LYS A 344 2.39 7.91 27.59
C LYS A 344 2.07 6.70 26.71
N ILE A 345 3.10 6.03 26.18
CA ILE A 345 2.95 4.79 25.41
C ILE A 345 2.33 3.69 26.28
N ASN A 346 2.87 3.45 27.47
CA ASN A 346 2.37 2.42 28.38
C ASN A 346 0.92 2.70 28.81
N HIS A 347 0.61 3.97 29.12
CA HIS A 347 -0.75 4.38 29.40
C HIS A 347 -1.68 4.14 28.20
N ALA A 348 -1.23 4.43 26.97
CA ALA A 348 -2.01 4.19 25.77
C ALA A 348 -2.30 2.70 25.50
N LYS A 349 -1.35 1.80 25.78
CA LYS A 349 -1.59 0.34 25.67
C LYS A 349 -2.74 -0.11 26.58
N VAL A 350 -2.67 0.27 27.85
CA VAL A 350 -3.71 -0.04 28.85
C VAL A 350 -5.04 0.61 28.45
N LYS A 351 -4.99 1.89 28.04
CA LYS A 351 -6.18 2.64 27.65
C LYS A 351 -6.87 2.01 26.45
N LEU A 352 -6.15 1.70 25.37
CA LEU A 352 -6.72 1.10 24.16
C LEU A 352 -7.33 -0.26 24.43
N LYS A 353 -6.66 -1.09 25.25
CA LYS A 353 -7.20 -2.38 25.71
C LYS A 353 -8.54 -2.23 26.44
N ASN A 354 -8.69 -1.17 27.24
CA ASN A 354 -9.91 -0.90 28.00
C ASN A 354 -11.04 -0.27 27.15
N GLU A 355 -10.78 0.13 25.90
CA GLU A 355 -11.84 0.62 25.00
C GLU A 355 -12.79 -0.51 24.56
N ASN A 356 -12.44 -1.78 24.80
CA ASN A 356 -13.24 -2.97 24.46
C ASN A 356 -13.69 -3.01 22.98
N ILE A 357 -12.78 -2.63 22.07
CA ILE A 357 -13.02 -2.71 20.63
C ILE A 357 -12.92 -4.18 20.21
N ASP A 358 -14.00 -4.73 19.66
CA ASP A 358 -14.07 -6.13 19.22
C ASP A 358 -12.88 -6.51 18.33
N LYS A 359 -12.27 -7.69 18.58
CA LYS A 359 -11.10 -8.24 17.86
C LYS A 359 -9.80 -7.41 17.87
N LEU A 360 -9.77 -6.23 18.48
CA LEU A 360 -8.57 -5.41 18.56
C LEU A 360 -7.66 -5.94 19.68
N SER A 361 -6.44 -6.34 19.35
CA SER A 361 -5.46 -6.80 20.33
C SER A 361 -4.73 -5.62 20.99
N GLU A 362 -3.81 -5.92 21.91
CA GLU A 362 -3.03 -4.91 22.60
C GLU A 362 -2.10 -4.16 21.62
N LEU A 363 -1.98 -2.84 21.81
CA LEU A 363 -1.04 -2.01 21.03
C LEU A 363 0.40 -2.50 21.20
N GLU A 364 0.98 -2.97 20.10
CA GLU A 364 2.39 -3.28 20.02
C GLU A 364 3.19 -2.03 19.66
N VAL A 365 4.30 -1.79 20.34
CA VAL A 365 5.19 -0.67 20.02
C VAL A 365 6.60 -1.18 19.80
N TYR A 366 7.15 -0.85 18.64
CA TYR A 366 8.52 -1.17 18.26
C TYR A 366 9.32 0.10 18.08
N ILE A 367 10.60 0.06 18.44
CA ILE A 367 11.59 1.04 18.05
C ILE A 367 12.55 0.44 17.03
N PHE A 368 12.94 1.20 16.02
CA PHE A 368 13.93 0.77 15.04
C PHE A 368 15.25 1.53 15.14
N PHE A 369 16.35 0.86 14.81
CA PHE A 369 17.69 1.42 14.86
C PHE A 369 18.27 1.52 13.46
N THR A 370 19.00 2.61 13.19
CA THR A 370 19.78 2.76 11.97
C THR A 370 21.26 2.94 12.30
N ASN A 371 22.14 2.54 11.37
CA ASN A 371 23.58 2.80 11.50
C ASN A 371 23.93 4.23 11.05
N MET A 372 25.23 4.55 10.95
CA MET A 372 25.69 5.88 10.52
C MET A 372 25.35 6.22 9.06
N ASN A 373 25.02 5.22 8.24
CA ASN A 373 24.59 5.36 6.85
C ASN A 373 23.05 5.27 6.70
N ASP A 374 22.33 5.40 7.82
CA ASP A 374 20.88 5.26 7.92
C ASP A 374 20.33 3.87 7.52
N GLU A 375 21.17 2.84 7.45
CA GLU A 375 20.72 1.47 7.18
C GLU A 375 20.04 0.87 8.40
N LEU A 376 18.87 0.28 8.20
CA LEU A 376 18.08 -0.40 9.22
C LEU A 376 18.87 -1.58 9.80
N ILE A 377 19.11 -1.53 11.11
CA ILE A 377 19.83 -2.58 11.85
C ILE A 377 18.84 -3.54 12.49
N ASP A 378 17.85 -3.01 13.20
CA ASP A 378 16.98 -3.83 14.04
C ASP A 378 15.65 -3.16 14.42
N PHE A 379 14.68 -3.97 14.84
CA PHE A 379 13.50 -3.56 15.61
C PHE A 379 13.54 -4.17 17.02
N LYS A 380 13.13 -3.39 18.01
CA LYS A 380 12.94 -3.84 19.40
C LYS A 380 11.57 -3.45 19.91
N LYS A 381 10.81 -4.42 20.43
CA LYS A 381 9.54 -4.17 21.13
C LYS A 381 9.80 -3.46 22.46
N ILE A 382 9.02 -2.45 22.80
CA ILE A 382 9.10 -1.68 24.06
C ILE A 382 7.75 -1.62 24.77
#